data_AF-A0A0M9A047-F1
#
_entry.id   AF-A0A0M9A047-F1
#
_cell.length_a   1.000
_cell.length_b   1.000
_cell.length_c   1.000
_cell.angle_alpha   90.00
_cell.angle_beta   90.00
_cell.angle_gamma   90.00
#
_symmetry.space_group_name_H-M   'P 1'
#
loop_
_entity.id
_entity.type
_entity.pdbx_description
1 polymer ?
#
loop_
_entity_poly.entity_id
_entity_poly.type
_entity_poly.pdbx_seq_one_letter_code
_entity_poly.pdbx_strand_id
1 'polypeptide(L)'
;MINDDILQRLEENRENFNREKTRNVYTEGRNSSDDFQLLKNSFIVHVMKNKTRENRLNIVATGLSNEDKDIVKSVVKILGLAKIESNVTKNTTHVVTTGIRTINLLHGIIRGCWLVTLEWVLKSLEKTCGYIYVQKNTTPPYKILRDLIKAAGGSVTECPETARILIGIGGLKETWILDCITSGELQSHDQYKQ
;
A
#
# COMPACT_ATOMS: atom_id res chain seq x y z
N MET A 1 -55.87 13.34 44.84
CA MET A 1 -55.79 12.76 43.48
C MET A 1 -54.60 13.38 42.81
N ILE A 2 -53.46 12.71 42.86
CA ILE A 2 -52.25 13.12 42.12
C ILE A 2 -52.46 12.59 40.71
N ASN A 3 -52.49 13.49 39.74
CA ASN A 3 -52.92 13.22 38.37
C ASN A 3 -51.99 12.18 37.71
N ASP A 4 -52.52 11.01 37.35
CA ASP A 4 -51.81 9.98 36.59
C ASP A 4 -51.26 10.51 35.24
N ASP A 5 -51.85 11.59 34.72
CA ASP A 5 -51.37 12.35 33.55
C ASP A 5 -50.00 13.02 33.78
N ILE A 6 -49.65 13.39 35.02
CA ILE A 6 -48.36 14.01 35.35
C ILE A 6 -47.24 12.97 35.38
N LEU A 7 -47.49 11.78 35.93
CA LEU A 7 -46.51 10.69 35.96
C LEU A 7 -46.22 10.17 34.55
N GLN A 8 -47.25 10.03 33.71
CA GLN A 8 -47.08 9.62 32.31
C GLN A 8 -46.24 10.64 31.50
N ARG A 9 -46.49 11.95 31.69
CA ARG A 9 -45.69 13.01 31.04
C ARG A 9 -44.24 13.08 31.53
N LEU A 10 -43.97 12.71 32.79
CA LEU A 10 -42.61 12.65 33.33
C LEU A 10 -41.83 11.45 32.79
N GLU A 11 -42.48 10.30 32.62
CA GLU A 11 -41.89 9.11 31.99
C GLU A 11 -41.58 9.37 30.49
N GLU A 12 -42.51 10.00 29.76
CA GLU A 12 -42.32 10.39 28.35
C GLU A 12 -41.20 11.43 28.20
N ASN A 13 -41.10 12.40 29.12
CA ASN A 13 -40.02 13.38 29.12
C ASN A 13 -38.65 12.74 29.43
N ARG A 14 -38.59 11.71 30.29
CA ARG A 14 -37.35 10.97 30.60
C ARG A 14 -36.86 10.12 29.41
N GLU A 15 -37.79 9.54 28.65
CA GLU A 15 -37.48 8.83 27.40
C GLU A 15 -37.05 9.79 26.27
N ASN A 16 -37.68 10.96 26.15
CA ASN A 16 -37.29 12.00 25.18
C ASN A 16 -35.92 12.63 25.52
N PHE A 17 -35.62 12.86 26.80
CA PHE A 17 -34.32 13.37 27.26
C PHE A 17 -33.16 12.41 26.98
N ASN A 18 -33.39 11.09 27.08
CA ASN A 18 -32.39 10.08 26.70
C ASN A 18 -32.24 9.94 25.18
N ARG A 19 -33.29 10.18 24.38
CA ARG A 19 -33.22 10.25 22.91
C ARG A 19 -32.52 11.52 22.40
N GLU A 20 -32.67 12.65 23.08
CA GLU A 20 -32.04 13.93 22.71
C GLU A 20 -30.56 14.00 23.12
N LYS A 21 -30.15 13.34 24.22
CA LYS A 21 -28.73 13.14 24.57
C LYS A 21 -27.96 12.33 23.50
N THR A 22 -28.66 11.53 22.69
CA THR A 22 -28.11 10.83 21.53
C THR A 22 -28.29 11.58 20.19
N ARG A 23 -28.86 12.79 20.17
CA ARG A 23 -29.18 13.47 18.91
C ARG A 23 -28.64 14.87 18.67
N ASN A 24 -28.25 15.71 19.64
CA ASN A 24 -27.68 17.02 19.27
C ASN A 24 -26.75 17.64 20.34
N VAL A 25 -25.47 17.66 20.02
CA VAL A 25 -24.44 18.60 20.51
C VAL A 25 -23.65 18.89 19.21
N TYR A 26 -23.77 20.00 18.48
CA TYR A 26 -24.03 21.40 18.80
C TYR A 26 -24.88 22.12 17.71
N THR A 27 -25.55 23.19 18.14
CA THR A 27 -26.14 24.27 17.33
C THR A 27 -25.10 25.20 16.70
N GLU A 28 -25.48 25.77 15.55
CA GLU A 28 -25.04 27.01 14.92
C GLU A 28 -23.85 27.79 15.52
N GLY A 29 -22.74 27.72 14.80
CA GLY A 29 -21.69 28.73 14.73
C GLY A 29 -20.98 28.56 13.39
N ARG A 30 -21.10 29.53 12.48
CA ARG A 30 -20.36 29.52 11.21
C ARG A 30 -18.88 29.80 11.50
N ASN A 31 -18.07 28.75 11.63
CA ASN A 31 -16.62 28.85 11.57
C ASN A 31 -16.03 27.67 10.77
N SER A 32 -15.17 28.02 9.82
CA SER A 32 -14.63 27.20 8.72
C SER A 32 -13.58 26.16 9.15
N SER A 33 -13.75 25.47 10.29
CA SER A 33 -12.67 24.65 10.88
C SER A 33 -13.02 23.19 11.22
N ASP A 34 -14.25 22.71 10.97
CA ASP A 34 -14.69 21.37 11.41
C ASP A 34 -14.81 20.30 10.31
N ASP A 35 -14.18 20.49 9.14
CA ASP A 35 -14.25 19.55 7.99
C ASP A 35 -13.63 18.16 8.23
N PHE A 36 -13.11 17.88 9.44
CA PHE A 36 -12.56 16.56 9.82
C PHE A 36 -13.30 15.96 11.02
N GLN A 37 -14.62 15.78 10.91
CA GLN A 37 -15.37 14.94 11.86
C GLN A 37 -16.01 13.76 11.09
N LEU A 38 -15.57 12.55 11.45
CA LEU A 38 -16.02 11.28 10.87
C LEU A 38 -17.53 11.09 11.06
N LEU A 39 -18.25 10.88 9.94
CA LEU A 39 -19.63 10.38 9.96
C LEU A 39 -19.68 9.01 10.66
N LYS A 40 -20.04 9.01 11.93
CA LYS A 40 -20.54 7.82 12.62
C LYS A 40 -22.04 7.70 12.34
N ASN A 41 -22.40 7.00 11.27
CA ASN A 41 -23.60 6.17 11.29
C ASN A 41 -23.53 5.03 10.26
N SER A 42 -23.73 3.83 10.79
CA SER A 42 -23.64 2.50 10.21
C SER A 42 -24.32 2.34 8.85
N PHE A 43 -23.53 2.07 7.81
CA PHE A 43 -24.02 1.32 6.66
C PHE A 43 -23.98 -0.17 6.99
N ILE A 44 -25.15 -0.79 6.94
CA ILE A 44 -25.41 -2.21 7.09
C ILE A 44 -24.34 -3.04 6.37
N VAL A 45 -23.61 -3.84 7.14
CA VAL A 45 -22.71 -4.87 6.62
C VAL A 45 -23.58 -5.99 6.05
N HIS A 46 -23.98 -5.86 4.79
CA HIS A 46 -24.25 -7.05 3.98
C HIS A 46 -22.90 -7.71 3.75
N VAL A 47 -22.59 -8.74 4.56
CA VAL A 47 -21.51 -9.71 4.28
C VAL A 47 -21.91 -10.48 3.03
N MET A 48 -21.77 -9.83 1.89
CA MET A 48 -21.78 -10.47 0.60
C MET A 48 -20.46 -11.21 0.51
N LYS A 49 -20.52 -12.55 0.43
CA LYS A 49 -19.35 -13.42 0.22
C LYS A 49 -18.65 -12.98 -1.06
N ASN A 50 -17.71 -12.04 -0.93
CA ASN A 50 -16.93 -11.55 -2.04
C ASN A 50 -15.89 -12.59 -2.36
N LYS A 51 -16.16 -13.37 -3.42
CA LYS A 51 -15.15 -14.06 -4.23
C LYS A 51 -13.89 -13.20 -4.24
N THR A 52 -12.81 -13.68 -3.63
CA THR A 52 -11.53 -12.99 -3.46
C THR A 52 -11.13 -12.34 -4.77
N ARG A 53 -11.42 -11.03 -4.91
CA ARG A 53 -10.86 -10.25 -5.99
C ARG A 53 -9.37 -10.19 -5.66
N GLU A 54 -8.53 -10.75 -6.53
CA GLU A 54 -7.09 -10.49 -6.47
C GLU A 54 -6.94 -8.98 -6.30
N ASN A 55 -6.38 -8.55 -5.16
CA ASN A 55 -6.37 -7.16 -4.75
C ASN A 55 -5.31 -6.41 -5.56
N ARG A 56 -5.56 -6.23 -6.87
CA ARG A 56 -4.63 -5.63 -7.82
C ARG A 56 -4.74 -4.11 -7.77
N LEU A 57 -3.65 -3.43 -7.45
CA LEU A 57 -3.60 -1.97 -7.49
C LEU A 57 -3.71 -1.49 -8.93
N ASN A 58 -4.64 -0.58 -9.24
CA ASN A 58 -4.67 0.09 -10.55
C ASN A 58 -4.00 1.46 -10.39
N ILE A 59 -2.90 1.65 -11.12
CA ILE A 59 -1.97 2.77 -10.99
C ILE A 59 -1.94 3.57 -12.29
N VAL A 60 -1.98 4.89 -12.19
CA VAL A 60 -1.76 5.81 -13.33
C VAL A 60 -0.53 6.66 -13.06
N ALA A 61 0.39 6.76 -14.02
CA ALA A 61 1.59 7.59 -13.93
C ALA A 61 1.40 8.86 -14.77
N THR A 62 1.44 10.04 -14.15
CA THR A 62 1.15 11.32 -14.84
C THR A 62 2.06 12.46 -14.37
N GLY A 63 2.38 13.39 -15.27
CA GLY A 63 3.33 14.48 -14.97
C GLY A 63 4.78 14.01 -14.77
N LEU A 64 5.10 12.80 -15.23
CA LEU A 64 6.44 12.20 -15.16
C LEU A 64 7.10 12.23 -16.55
N SER A 65 8.44 12.23 -16.58
CA SER A 65 9.21 12.00 -17.80
C SER A 65 8.93 10.59 -18.36
N ASN A 66 9.38 10.32 -19.58
CA ASN A 66 9.17 8.98 -20.15
C ASN A 66 10.02 7.93 -19.42
N GLU A 67 11.23 8.32 -19.01
CA GLU A 67 12.15 7.50 -18.22
C GLU A 67 11.52 7.10 -16.89
N ASP A 68 10.95 8.07 -16.16
CA ASP A 68 10.28 7.81 -14.88
C ASP A 68 9.03 6.93 -15.05
N LYS A 69 8.26 7.13 -16.12
CA LYS A 69 7.11 6.26 -16.43
C LYS A 69 7.55 4.83 -16.70
N ASP A 70 8.69 4.63 -17.36
CA ASP A 70 9.22 3.31 -17.67
C ASP A 70 9.77 2.61 -16.42
N ILE A 71 10.35 3.38 -15.49
CA ILE A 71 10.68 2.89 -14.14
C ILE A 71 9.42 2.41 -13.43
N VAL A 72 8.36 3.24 -13.38
CA VAL A 72 7.09 2.87 -12.72
C VAL A 72 6.48 1.61 -13.35
N LYS A 73 6.46 1.49 -14.69
CA LYS A 73 5.98 0.28 -15.38
C LYS A 73 6.80 -0.95 -14.99
N SER A 74 8.12 -0.83 -14.94
CA SER A 74 9.03 -1.93 -14.61
C SER A 74 8.83 -2.40 -13.17
N VAL A 75 8.75 -1.47 -12.22
CA VAL A 75 8.46 -1.79 -10.81
C VAL A 75 7.11 -2.50 -10.68
N VAL A 76 6.04 -1.96 -11.29
CA VAL A 76 4.71 -2.56 -11.23
C VAL A 76 4.69 -3.97 -11.82
N LYS A 77 5.43 -4.21 -12.91
CA LYS A 77 5.60 -5.54 -13.50
C LYS A 77 6.28 -6.51 -12.52
N ILE A 78 7.33 -6.07 -11.84
CA ILE A 78 8.05 -6.89 -10.84
C ILE A 78 7.17 -7.20 -9.63
N LEU A 79 6.41 -6.23 -9.14
CA LEU A 79 5.51 -6.42 -7.99
C LEU A 79 4.40 -7.44 -8.27
N GLY A 80 3.94 -7.56 -9.52
CA GLY A 80 2.94 -8.54 -9.96
C GLY A 80 1.51 -8.33 -9.41
N LEU A 81 1.35 -7.53 -8.36
CA LEU A 81 0.08 -7.20 -7.68
C LEU A 81 -0.51 -5.85 -8.11
N ALA A 82 0.00 -5.25 -9.19
CA ALA A 82 -0.45 -3.97 -9.69
C ALA A 82 -0.60 -3.98 -11.23
N LYS A 83 -1.38 -3.03 -11.74
CA LYS A 83 -1.66 -2.80 -13.16
C LYS A 83 -1.50 -1.32 -13.46
N ILE A 84 -0.83 -1.00 -14.57
CA ILE A 84 -0.73 0.36 -15.09
C ILE A 84 -1.88 0.65 -16.05
N GLU A 85 -2.51 1.81 -15.91
CA GLU A 85 -3.48 2.38 -16.84
C GLU A 85 -2.98 3.74 -17.37
N SER A 86 -3.38 4.10 -18.59
CA SER A 86 -2.99 5.37 -19.23
C SER A 86 -3.80 6.56 -18.71
N ASN A 87 -5.04 6.32 -18.32
CA ASN A 87 -5.97 7.34 -17.85
C ASN A 87 -6.62 6.91 -16.55
N VAL A 88 -7.01 7.90 -15.74
CA VAL A 88 -7.74 7.65 -14.50
C VAL A 88 -9.14 7.12 -14.82
N THR A 89 -9.46 5.94 -14.29
CA THR A 89 -10.74 5.26 -14.41
C THR A 89 -11.42 5.14 -13.05
N LYS A 90 -12.64 4.58 -13.03
CA LYS A 90 -13.35 4.26 -11.78
C LYS A 90 -12.67 3.19 -10.91
N ASN A 91 -11.75 2.43 -11.50
CA ASN A 91 -11.02 1.38 -10.79
C ASN A 91 -9.62 1.85 -10.36
N THR A 92 -9.17 3.03 -10.81
CA THR A 92 -7.89 3.60 -10.42
C THR A 92 -7.86 3.84 -8.91
N THR A 93 -6.79 3.38 -8.28
CA THR A 93 -6.59 3.47 -6.83
C THR A 93 -5.48 4.45 -6.47
N HIS A 94 -4.43 4.52 -7.31
CA HIS A 94 -3.25 5.33 -7.06
C HIS A 94 -2.87 6.13 -8.30
N VAL A 95 -2.43 7.36 -8.10
CA VAL A 95 -1.87 8.22 -9.14
C VAL A 95 -0.44 8.61 -8.74
N VAL A 96 0.54 8.15 -9.52
CA VAL A 96 1.94 8.54 -9.36
C VAL A 96 2.14 9.88 -10.06
N THR A 97 2.62 10.89 -9.33
CA THR A 97 2.78 12.24 -9.88
C THR A 97 3.94 13.00 -9.23
N THR A 98 4.46 13.99 -9.97
CA THR A 98 5.38 15.04 -9.50
C THR A 98 4.64 16.30 -9.01
N GLY A 99 3.31 16.34 -9.12
CA GLY A 99 2.49 17.51 -8.80
C GLY A 99 2.11 18.37 -10.02
N ILE A 100 2.57 18.03 -11.23
CA ILE A 100 2.13 18.70 -12.46
C ILE A 100 0.64 18.48 -12.69
N ARG A 101 -0.10 19.58 -12.84
CA ARG A 101 -1.57 19.64 -12.93
C ARG A 101 -2.12 19.16 -14.28
N THR A 102 -1.95 17.87 -14.55
CA THR A 102 -2.51 17.16 -15.70
C THR A 102 -3.99 16.78 -15.48
N ILE A 103 -4.70 16.43 -16.55
CA ILE A 103 -6.09 15.95 -16.44
C ILE A 103 -6.21 14.68 -15.58
N ASN A 104 -5.25 13.76 -15.69
CA ASN A 104 -5.21 12.56 -14.86
C ASN A 104 -5.00 12.89 -13.38
N LEU A 105 -4.17 13.90 -13.05
CA LEU A 105 -4.00 14.32 -11.67
C LEU A 105 -5.31 14.92 -11.10
N LEU A 106 -5.93 15.84 -11.84
CA LEU A 106 -7.21 16.44 -11.44
C LEU A 106 -8.30 15.38 -11.27
N HIS A 107 -8.39 14.43 -12.20
CA HIS A 107 -9.34 13.33 -12.12
C HIS A 107 -9.07 12.41 -10.92
N GLY A 108 -7.80 12.15 -10.62
CA GLY A 108 -7.37 11.42 -9.43
C GLY A 108 -7.85 12.06 -8.13
N ILE A 109 -7.68 13.39 -8.00
CA ILE A 109 -8.15 14.17 -6.84
C ILE A 109 -9.66 14.05 -6.68
N ILE A 110 -10.42 14.31 -7.75
CA ILE A 110 -11.89 14.26 -7.72
C ILE A 110 -12.41 12.87 -7.31
N ARG A 111 -11.69 11.80 -7.69
CA ARG A 111 -12.04 10.43 -7.32
C ARG A 111 -11.53 10.00 -5.95
N GLY A 112 -10.70 10.79 -5.28
CA GLY A 112 -10.04 10.40 -4.04
C GLY A 112 -9.00 9.30 -4.24
N CYS A 113 -8.30 9.28 -5.38
CA CYS A 113 -7.15 8.39 -5.58
C CYS A 113 -6.01 8.79 -4.66
N TRP A 114 -5.23 7.80 -4.18
CA TRP A 114 -4.01 8.05 -3.45
C TRP A 114 -2.99 8.71 -4.37
N LEU A 115 -2.58 9.94 -4.06
CA LEU A 115 -1.51 10.62 -4.77
C LEU A 115 -0.18 10.19 -4.16
N VAL A 116 0.68 9.59 -4.97
CA VAL A 116 1.97 9.05 -4.53
C VAL A 116 3.11 9.58 -5.40
N THR A 117 4.32 9.59 -4.84
CA THR A 117 5.53 10.01 -5.54
C THR A 117 6.21 8.81 -6.21
N LEU A 118 7.12 9.08 -7.15
CA LEU A 118 8.00 8.04 -7.72
C LEU A 118 8.80 7.32 -6.62
N GLU A 119 9.24 8.05 -5.60
CA GLU A 119 9.96 7.51 -4.45
C GLU A 119 9.15 6.43 -3.71
N TRP A 120 7.84 6.61 -3.53
CA TRP A 120 6.97 5.60 -2.93
C TRP A 120 6.98 4.30 -3.75
N VAL A 121 6.94 4.42 -5.07
CA VAL A 121 6.99 3.27 -5.99
C VAL A 121 8.33 2.56 -5.85
N LEU A 122 9.45 3.29 -5.85
CA LEU A 122 10.78 2.69 -5.68
C LEU A 122 10.94 1.98 -4.33
N LYS A 123 10.51 2.61 -3.23
CA LYS A 123 10.52 2.00 -1.89
C LYS A 123 9.67 0.74 -1.80
N SER A 124 8.60 0.65 -2.60
CA SER A 124 7.78 -0.57 -2.66
C SER A 124 8.50 -1.75 -3.32
N LEU A 125 9.42 -1.47 -4.25
CA LEU A 125 10.26 -2.50 -4.88
C LEU A 125 11.30 -3.06 -3.92
N GLU A 126 12.00 -2.20 -3.17
CA GLU A 126 13.05 -2.61 -2.22
C GLU A 126 12.56 -3.68 -1.24
N LYS A 127 11.32 -3.52 -0.74
CA LYS A 127 10.70 -4.46 0.20
C LYS A 127 10.26 -5.78 -0.44
N THR A 128 10.17 -5.85 -1.77
CA THR A 128 9.58 -7.00 -2.47
C THR A 128 10.56 -8.14 -2.67
N CYS A 129 11.85 -7.85 -2.90
CA CYS A 129 12.87 -8.91 -3.00
C CYS A 129 13.09 -9.64 -1.66
N GLY A 130 12.74 -8.99 -0.55
CA GLY A 130 12.94 -9.50 0.80
C GLY A 130 14.41 -9.45 1.22
N TYR A 131 14.72 -9.99 2.40
CA TYR A 131 16.10 -10.10 2.84
C TYR A 131 16.80 -11.30 2.19
N ILE A 132 18.06 -11.11 1.81
CA ILE A 132 18.95 -12.15 1.34
C ILE A 132 19.91 -12.49 2.48
N TYR A 133 20.01 -13.76 2.86
CA TYR A 133 21.04 -14.23 3.78
C TYR A 133 22.14 -14.91 2.97
N VAL A 134 23.39 -14.49 3.20
CA VAL A 134 24.57 -15.06 2.55
C VAL A 134 25.40 -15.77 3.60
N GLN A 135 25.66 -17.05 3.40
CA GLN A 135 26.47 -17.84 4.32
C GLN A 135 27.91 -17.30 4.37
N LYS A 136 28.62 -17.50 5.50
CA LYS A 136 29.97 -16.93 5.68
C LYS A 136 31.06 -17.63 4.87
N ASN A 137 30.82 -18.87 4.42
CA ASN A 137 31.76 -19.75 3.74
C ASN A 137 31.52 -19.83 2.22
N THR A 138 31.05 -18.75 1.60
CA THR A 138 30.75 -18.68 0.17
C THR A 138 31.99 -18.44 -0.68
N THR A 139 31.92 -18.81 -1.95
CA THR A 139 32.87 -18.37 -2.98
C THR A 139 32.11 -17.76 -4.15
N PRO A 140 32.20 -16.44 -4.41
CA PRO A 140 33.08 -15.43 -3.77
C PRO A 140 32.80 -15.15 -2.26
N PRO A 141 33.76 -14.57 -1.51
CA PRO A 141 33.61 -14.32 -0.07
C PRO A 141 32.41 -13.45 0.31
N TYR A 142 31.80 -13.74 1.47
CA TYR A 142 30.60 -13.05 2.00
C TYR A 142 30.64 -11.52 1.87
N LYS A 143 31.77 -10.88 2.24
CA LYS A 143 31.89 -9.41 2.18
C LYS A 143 31.67 -8.88 0.76
N ILE A 144 32.23 -9.56 -0.25
CA ILE A 144 32.10 -9.17 -1.66
C ILE A 144 30.65 -9.31 -2.10
N LEU A 145 30.02 -10.47 -1.85
CA LEU A 145 28.62 -10.70 -2.22
C LEU A 145 27.68 -9.72 -1.52
N ARG A 146 27.90 -9.45 -0.23
CA ARG A 146 27.12 -8.46 0.54
C ARG A 146 27.21 -7.08 -0.09
N ASP A 147 28.42 -6.64 -0.43
CA ASP A 147 28.63 -5.29 -0.97
C ASP A 147 28.04 -5.17 -2.39
N LEU A 148 28.12 -6.22 -3.21
CA LEU A 148 27.46 -6.31 -4.51
C LEU A 148 25.93 -6.25 -4.39
N ILE A 149 25.34 -7.04 -3.48
CA ILE A 149 23.89 -7.03 -3.24
C ILE A 149 23.43 -5.63 -2.83
N LYS A 150 24.15 -4.98 -1.92
CA LYS A 150 23.82 -3.61 -1.48
C LYS A 150 23.94 -2.59 -2.61
N ALA A 151 25.00 -2.68 -3.42
CA ALA A 151 25.18 -1.81 -4.58
C ALA A 151 24.07 -1.98 -5.63
N ALA A 152 23.53 -3.19 -5.76
CA ALA A 152 22.40 -3.50 -6.63
C ALA A 152 21.02 -3.16 -6.01
N GLY A 153 20.97 -2.54 -4.82
CA GLY A 153 19.73 -2.16 -4.14
C GLY A 153 19.04 -3.30 -3.36
N GLY A 154 19.69 -4.46 -3.20
CA GLY A 154 19.20 -5.56 -2.39
C GLY A 154 19.48 -5.38 -0.90
N SER A 155 18.70 -6.06 -0.06
CA SER A 155 18.85 -6.04 1.40
C SER A 155 19.43 -7.36 1.92
N VAL A 156 20.47 -7.28 2.75
CA VAL A 156 21.13 -8.45 3.36
C VAL A 156 20.78 -8.55 4.84
N THR A 157 20.50 -9.75 5.34
CA THR A 157 20.24 -10.06 6.76
C THR A 157 21.30 -10.98 7.33
N GLU A 158 21.57 -10.88 8.64
CA GLU A 158 22.41 -11.83 9.39
C GLU A 158 21.61 -12.99 9.99
N CYS A 159 20.28 -12.89 9.98
CA CYS A 159 19.37 -13.92 10.50
C CYS A 159 18.78 -14.73 9.33
N PRO A 160 19.08 -16.04 9.18
CA PRO A 160 18.56 -16.86 8.10
C PRO A 160 17.03 -16.96 8.08
N GLU A 161 16.40 -16.93 9.25
CA GLU A 161 14.95 -17.10 9.43
C GLU A 161 14.13 -15.95 8.85
N THR A 162 14.70 -14.75 8.80
CA THR A 162 14.05 -13.57 8.20
C THR A 162 14.35 -13.42 6.71
N ALA A 163 15.22 -14.28 6.18
CA ALA A 163 15.62 -14.25 4.79
C ALA A 163 14.58 -14.92 3.89
N ARG A 164 14.21 -14.23 2.81
CA ARG A 164 13.42 -14.82 1.73
C ARG A 164 14.27 -15.66 0.79
N ILE A 165 15.57 -15.33 0.69
CA ILE A 165 16.53 -15.99 -0.18
C ILE A 165 17.76 -16.37 0.65
N LEU A 166 18.17 -17.64 0.55
CA LEU A 166 19.36 -18.20 1.20
C LEU A 166 20.41 -18.47 0.13
N ILE A 167 21.63 -17.97 0.32
CA ILE A 167 22.77 -18.15 -0.59
C ILE A 167 23.85 -18.97 0.11
N GLY A 168 24.26 -20.07 -0.52
CA GLY A 168 25.19 -21.05 0.02
C GLY A 168 24.57 -22.45 0.16
N ILE A 169 25.14 -23.25 1.06
CA ILE A 169 24.79 -24.67 1.24
C ILE A 169 23.33 -24.80 1.64
N GLY A 170 22.56 -25.59 0.89
CA GLY A 170 21.13 -25.79 1.13
C GLY A 170 20.22 -24.65 0.64
N GLY A 171 20.79 -23.66 -0.08
CA GLY A 171 20.08 -22.56 -0.72
C GLY A 171 20.37 -22.47 -2.22
N LEU A 172 20.52 -21.24 -2.72
CA LEU A 172 20.96 -20.97 -4.08
C LEU A 172 22.48 -20.81 -4.15
N LYS A 173 23.04 -21.15 -5.32
CA LYS A 173 24.42 -20.87 -5.70
C LYS A 173 24.67 -19.36 -5.75
N GLU A 174 25.89 -18.98 -5.38
CA GLU A 174 26.39 -17.62 -5.43
C GLU A 174 26.31 -17.01 -6.84
N THR A 175 26.44 -17.85 -7.87
CA THR A 175 26.32 -17.44 -9.28
C THR A 175 24.95 -16.83 -9.60
N TRP A 176 23.89 -17.18 -8.86
CA TRP A 176 22.57 -16.57 -9.03
C TRP A 176 22.63 -15.05 -8.79
N ILE A 177 23.36 -14.60 -7.77
CA ILE A 177 23.55 -13.17 -7.49
C ILE A 177 24.28 -12.52 -8.66
N LEU A 178 25.39 -13.14 -9.09
CA LEU A 178 26.24 -12.59 -10.13
C LEU A 178 25.47 -12.43 -11.43
N ASP A 179 24.72 -13.46 -11.84
CA ASP A 179 23.95 -13.44 -13.08
C ASP A 179 22.76 -12.48 -12.99
N CYS A 180 22.10 -12.34 -11.82
CA CYS A 180 21.08 -11.30 -11.62
C CYS A 180 21.65 -9.90 -11.83
N ILE A 181 22.84 -9.62 -11.28
CA ILE A 181 23.48 -8.31 -11.39
C ILE A 181 23.97 -8.06 -12.82
N THR A 182 24.60 -9.06 -13.45
CA THR A 182 25.14 -8.92 -14.81
C THR A 182 24.06 -8.80 -15.88
N SER A 183 22.94 -9.51 -15.73
CA SER A 183 21.80 -9.40 -16.65
C SER A 183 20.92 -8.17 -16.39
N GLY A 184 20.93 -7.64 -15.17
CA GLY A 184 19.97 -6.64 -14.71
C GLY A 184 18.56 -7.20 -14.50
N GLU A 185 18.37 -8.53 -14.55
CA GLU A 185 17.09 -9.20 -14.40
C GLU A 185 17.13 -10.25 -13.28
N LEU A 186 16.03 -10.39 -12.55
CA LEU A 186 15.92 -11.39 -11.48
C LEU A 186 15.83 -12.80 -12.07
N GLN A 187 16.86 -13.61 -11.84
CA GLN A 187 16.97 -14.97 -12.37
C GLN A 187 16.02 -15.95 -11.66
N SER A 188 15.55 -16.97 -12.39
CA SER A 188 14.76 -18.06 -11.79
C SER A 188 15.60 -18.88 -10.81
N HIS A 189 15.02 -19.28 -9.68
CA HIS A 189 15.73 -20.02 -8.64
C HIS A 189 16.07 -21.46 -9.05
N ASP A 190 15.28 -22.06 -9.95
CA ASP A 190 15.35 -23.51 -10.22
C ASP A 190 16.69 -23.96 -10.80
N GLN A 191 17.34 -23.12 -11.60
CA GLN A 191 18.63 -23.41 -12.23
C GLN A 191 19.82 -23.27 -11.28
N TYR A 192 19.60 -22.66 -10.11
CA TYR A 192 20.65 -22.26 -9.19
C TYR A 192 20.54 -22.93 -7.82
N LYS A 193 19.60 -23.86 -7.63
CA LYS A 193 19.57 -24.70 -6.42
C LYS A 193 20.87 -25.50 -6.30
N GLN A 194 21.42 -25.58 -5.09
CA GLN A 194 22.57 -26.43 -4.79
C GLN A 194 22.17 -27.89 -4.65
#